data_AF-A0A846T4E5-F1
#
_entry.id   AF-A0A846T4E5-F1
#
_cell.length_a   1.000
_cell.length_b   1.000
_cell.length_c   1.000
_cell.angle_alpha   90.00
_cell.angle_beta   90.00
_cell.angle_gamma   90.00
#
_symmetry.space_group_name_H-M   'P 1'
#
loop_
_entity.id
_entity.type
_entity.pdbx_description
1 polymer ?
#
loop_
_entity_poly.entity_id
_entity_poly.type
_entity_poly.pdbx_seq_one_letter_code
_entity_poly.pdbx_strand_id
1 'polypeptide(L)' 'MIGPLPVAADGRFAHEQQLRLPEGVDSRDLGVAAFVQDQTNGQVWQAQALAACHE' A
#
# COMPACT_ATOMS: atom_id res chain seq x y z
N MET A 1 -6.80 6.99 -1.28
CA MET A 1 -7.54 5.71 -1.14
C MET A 1 -7.62 5.10 -2.52
N ILE A 2 -6.98 3.94 -2.74
CA ILE A 2 -7.01 3.25 -4.03
C ILE A 2 -8.21 2.30 -3.98
N GLY A 3 -9.22 2.52 -4.81
CA GLY A 3 -10.39 1.65 -4.88
C GLY A 3 -11.35 2.05 -5.99
N PRO A 4 -12.15 1.10 -6.53
CA PRO A 4 -12.11 -0.35 -6.27
C PRO A 4 -10.84 -1.03 -6.81
N LEU A 5 -10.29 -2.00 -6.07
CA LEU A 5 -9.11 -2.76 -6.50
C LEU A 5 -9.56 -3.84 -7.50
N PRO A 6 -9.04 -3.85 -8.74
CA PRO A 6 -9.34 -4.92 -9.68
C PRO A 6 -8.62 -6.21 -9.22
N VAL A 7 -9.38 -7.11 -8.61
CA VAL A 7 -8.89 -8.43 -8.20
C VAL A 7 -9.13 -9.41 -9.35
N ALA A 8 -8.07 -10.07 -9.81
CA ALA A 8 -8.15 -11.10 -10.84
C ALA A 8 -8.87 -12.36 -10.30
N ALA A 9 -9.28 -13.26 -11.20
CA ALA A 9 -9.99 -14.48 -10.84
C ALA A 9 -9.19 -15.42 -9.90
N ASP A 10 -7.87 -15.26 -9.83
CA ASP A 10 -6.97 -15.99 -8.92
C ASP A 10 -6.83 -15.32 -7.53
N GLY A 11 -7.59 -14.25 -7.26
CA GLY A 11 -7.57 -13.53 -6.00
C GLY A 11 -6.39 -12.55 -5.85
N ARG A 12 -5.59 -12.34 -6.90
CA ARG A 12 -4.45 -11.41 -6.87
C ARG A 12 -4.80 -10.05 -7.46
N PHE A 13 -4.10 -9.03 -7.02
CA PHE A 13 -4.12 -7.71 -7.64
C PHE A 13 -2.69 -7.13 -7.63
N ALA A 14 -2.42 -6.24 -8.58
CA ALA A 14 -1.19 -5.45 -8.63
C ALA A 14 -1.58 -3.98 -8.84
N HIS A 15 -0.91 -3.08 -8.11
CA HIS A 15 -1.11 -1.64 -8.25
C HIS A 15 0.24 -0.94 -8.15
N GLU A 16 0.56 -0.11 -9.14
CA GLU A 16 1.73 0.74 -9.13
C GLU A 16 1.31 2.16 -8.75
N GLN A 17 1.99 2.73 -7.77
CA GLN A 17 1.80 4.12 -7.37
C GLN A 17 3.14 4.83 -7.24
N GLN A 18 3.28 5.95 -7.94
CA GLN A 18 4.41 6.86 -7.77
C GLN A 18 4.07 7.92 -6.73
N LEU A 19 4.90 8.05 -5.71
CA LEU A 19 4.78 9.04 -4.66
C LEU A 19 5.88 10.09 -4.84
N ARG A 20 5.52 11.37 -4.77
CA ARG A 20 6.51 12.43 -4.63
C ARG A 20 6.83 12.59 -3.16
N LEU A 21 8.10 12.47 -2.80
CA LEU A 21 8.54 12.69 -1.44
C LEU A 21 8.52 14.19 -1.12
N PRO A 22 8.10 14.59 0.10
CA PRO A 22 8.25 15.96 0.56
C PRO A 22 9.73 16.39 0.59
N GLU A 23 9.99 17.69 0.48
CA GLU A 23 11.36 18.21 0.61
C GLU A 23 11.97 17.83 1.96
N GLY A 24 13.24 17.42 1.94
CA GLY A 24 14.00 17.07 3.16
C GLY A 24 13.74 15.67 3.71
N VAL A 25 12.92 14.84 3.06
CA VAL A 25 12.71 13.44 3.45
C VAL A 25 13.72 12.53 2.76
N ASP A 26 14.49 11.75 3.54
CA ASP A 26 15.37 10.70 3.03
C ASP A 26 14.55 9.43 2.75
N SER A 27 14.68 8.87 1.55
CA SER A 27 13.97 7.65 1.16
C SER A 27 14.33 6.43 1.99
N ARG A 28 15.52 6.42 2.62
CA ARG A 28 16.00 5.33 3.48
C ARG A 28 15.26 5.25 4.81
N ASP A 29 14.67 6.36 5.24
CA ASP A 29 13.88 6.43 6.47
C ASP A 29 12.39 6.10 6.21
N LEU A 30 12.03 5.75 4.98
CA LEU A 30 10.66 5.46 4.59
C LEU A 30 10.36 3.97 4.59
N GLY A 31 9.06 3.66 4.63
CA GLY A 31 8.52 2.34 4.43
C GLY A 31 7.13 2.44 3.83
N VAL A 32 6.60 1.32 3.35
CA VAL A 32 5.24 1.24 2.79
C VAL A 32 4.43 0.32 3.67
N ALA A 33 3.26 0.80 4.10
CA ALA A 33 2.25 -0.02 4.74
C ALA A 33 1.00 -0.09 3.85
N ALA A 34 0.46 -1.29 3.71
CA ALA A 34 -0.75 -1.56 2.95
C ALA A 34 -1.70 -2.42 3.79
N PHE A 35 -3.00 -2.19 3.64
CA PHE A 35 -4.02 -2.96 4.34
C PHE A 35 -5.25 -3.18 3.47
N VAL A 36 -5.95 -4.29 3.70
CA VAL A 36 -7.25 -4.60 3.10
C VAL A 36 -8.31 -4.29 4.14
N GLN A 37 -9.22 -3.39 3.79
CA GLN A 37 -10.30 -2.94 4.66
C GLN A 37 -11.66 -3.19 4.01
N ASP A 38 -12.59 -3.73 4.80
CA ASP A 38 -14.00 -3.75 4.47
C ASP A 38 -14.57 -2.33 4.59
N GLN A 39 -15.00 -1.76 3.46
CA GLN A 39 -15.50 -0.38 3.42
C GLN A 39 -16.88 -0.22 4.09
N THR A 40 -17.61 -1.31 4.37
CA THR A 40 -18.95 -1.24 4.97
C THR A 40 -18.91 -1.01 6.47
N ASN A 41 -17.90 -1.56 7.15
CA ASN A 41 -17.77 -1.54 8.61
C ASN A 41 -16.39 -1.05 9.09
N GLY A 42 -15.46 -0.78 8.18
CA GLY A 42 -14.11 -0.31 8.48
C GLY A 42 -13.17 -1.39 9.01
N GLN A 43 -13.56 -2.65 9.06
CA GLN A 43 -12.74 -3.74 9.57
C GLN A 43 -11.51 -3.96 8.68
N VAL A 44 -10.33 -3.96 9.29
CA VAL A 44 -9.08 -4.35 8.61
C VAL A 44 -8.96 -5.87 8.66
N TRP A 45 -8.91 -6.50 7.49
CA TRP A 45 -8.79 -7.96 7.36
C TRP A 45 -7.33 -8.40 7.35
N GLN A 46 -6.46 -7.60 6.74
CA GLN A 46 -5.03 -7.85 6.69
C GLN A 46 -4.27 -6.53 6.59
N ALA A 47 -3.09 -6.48 7.20
CA ALA A 47 -2.15 -5.37 7.07
C ALA A 47 -0.74 -5.91 6.91
N GLN A 48 0.06 -5.24 6.09
CA GLN A 48 1.47 -5.56 5.89
C GLN A 48 2.27 -4.27 5.80
N ALA A 49 3.46 -4.28 6.39
CA ALA A 49 4.41 -3.19 6.30
C ALA A 49 5.74 -3.74 5.79
N LEU A 50 6.37 -2.99 4.90
CA LEU A 50 7.70 -3.25 4.36
C LEU A 50 8.56 -2.01 4.60
N ALA A 51 9.78 -2.20 5.08
CA ALA A 51 10.78 -1.14 5.07
C ALA A 51 11.15 -0.79 3.62
N ALA A 52 11.65 0.44 3.37
CA ALA A 52 12.18 0.78 2.06
C ALA A 52 13.27 -0.23 1.65
N CYS A 53 13.29 -0.57 0.36
CA CYS A 53 14.40 -1.33 -0.20
C CYS A 53 15.65 -0.45 -0.08
N HIS A 54 16.66 -0.94 0.63
CA HIS A 54 18.01 -0.42 0.47
C HIS A 54 18.46 -0.74 -0.96
N GLU A 55 18.76 0.30 -1.74
CA GLU A 55 19.46 0.14 -3.03
C GLU A 55 20.86 -0.45 -2.82
#